data_AF-A0A4R6LD86-F1
#
_entry.id   AF-A0A4R6LD86-F1
#
_cell.length_a   1.000
_cell.length_b   1.000
_cell.length_c   1.000
_cell.angle_alpha   90.00
_cell.angle_beta   90.00
_cell.angle_gamma   90.00
#
_symmetry.space_group_name_H-M   'P 1'
#
loop_
_entity.id
_entity.type
_entity.pdbx_description
1 polymer ?
#
loop_
_entity_poly.entity_id
_entity_poly.type
_entity_poly.pdbx_seq_one_letter_code
_entity_poly.pdbx_strand_id
1 'polypeptide(L)'
;MKKIIFIIVLLIAFGSCKKARMRPCPDCLFLYFESPQPKDDSELDRFPHRFRGTYKDKDSSFLTINEDRIIVKYFTKSKIHKNELDSMRAEYYIYSNKIIRKNSKENIYVQLIGDSLELLETHLDTIFRFSYNQKAKRIQGQLILSTRDSIFWDIQFLSLNNNTLKFKDIYLPSDLKKLDSVTAIKAQIIDSISYLIKPTRREFKNILKIKNLGTDREYDILSK
;
A
#
# COMPACT_ATOMS: atom_id res chain seq x y z
N MET A 1 -27.61 31.58 15.93
CA MET A 1 -27.01 31.21 14.62
C MET A 1 -25.57 30.69 14.71
N LYS A 2 -24.70 31.21 15.60
CA LYS A 2 -23.30 30.70 15.72
C LYS A 2 -23.14 29.29 16.32
N LYS A 3 -24.07 28.84 17.17
CA LYS A 3 -24.00 27.49 17.80
C LYS A 3 -24.42 26.34 16.88
N ILE A 4 -25.28 26.60 15.88
CA ILE A 4 -25.72 25.58 14.91
C ILE A 4 -24.62 25.32 13.88
N ILE A 5 -23.83 26.35 13.52
CA ILE A 5 -22.70 26.23 12.60
C ILE A 5 -21.61 25.30 13.17
N PHE A 6 -21.37 25.34 14.49
CA PHE A 6 -20.38 24.45 15.13
C PHE A 6 -20.78 22.97 15.11
N ILE A 7 -22.08 22.66 15.19
CA ILE A 7 -22.57 21.27 15.17
C ILE A 7 -22.48 20.66 13.76
N ILE A 8 -22.70 21.48 12.72
CA ILE A 8 -22.60 21.03 11.32
C ILE A 8 -21.14 20.80 10.91
N VAL A 9 -20.20 21.64 11.39
CA VAL A 9 -18.76 21.43 11.17
C VAL A 9 -18.23 20.17 11.88
N LEU A 10 -18.80 19.80 13.04
CA LEU A 10 -18.42 18.58 13.76
C LEU A 10 -18.88 17.29 13.06
N LEU A 11 -20.01 17.33 12.34
CA LEU A 11 -20.57 16.16 11.63
C LEU A 11 -19.87 15.90 10.29
N ILE A 12 -19.27 16.91 9.66
CA ILE A 12 -18.52 16.74 8.40
C ILE A 12 -17.16 16.05 8.62
N ALA A 13 -16.64 16.05 9.86
CA ALA A 13 -15.31 15.50 10.17
C ALA A 13 -15.24 13.96 10.27
N PHE A 14 -16.36 13.23 10.26
CA PHE A 14 -16.37 11.77 10.42
C PHE A 14 -16.68 10.97 9.14
N GLY A 15 -16.78 11.66 8.00
CA GLY A 15 -17.00 11.04 6.68
C GLY A 15 -15.73 10.60 5.95
N SER A 16 -14.61 10.35 6.63
CA SER A 16 -13.52 9.62 5.98
C SER A 16 -13.81 8.13 6.12
N CYS A 17 -14.60 7.58 5.20
CA CYS A 17 -14.55 6.14 4.93
C CYS A 17 -13.11 5.80 4.56
N LYS A 18 -12.29 5.45 5.56
CA LYS A 18 -11.06 4.72 5.31
C LYS A 18 -11.52 3.49 4.54
N LYS A 19 -11.14 3.37 3.27
CA LYS A 19 -11.20 2.09 2.58
C LYS A 19 -10.48 1.12 3.51
N ALA A 20 -11.22 0.22 4.15
CA ALA A 20 -10.63 -0.85 4.92
C ALA A 20 -9.61 -1.50 3.98
N ARG A 21 -8.35 -1.63 4.42
CA ARG A 21 -7.35 -2.30 3.60
C ARG A 21 -7.90 -3.66 3.22
N MET A 22 -8.13 -3.86 1.93
CA MET A 22 -8.68 -5.11 1.43
C MET A 22 -7.68 -6.20 1.75
N ARG A 23 -8.16 -7.31 2.33
CA ARG A 23 -7.31 -8.47 2.58
C ARG A 23 -6.71 -8.96 1.26
N PRO A 24 -5.41 -9.30 1.23
CA PRO A 24 -4.78 -9.80 0.01
C PRO A 24 -5.30 -11.19 -0.39
N CYS A 25 -5.97 -11.92 0.53
CA CYS A 25 -6.63 -13.20 0.24
C CYS A 25 -7.75 -13.51 1.27
N PRO A 26 -8.65 -14.47 0.98
CA PRO A 26 -9.75 -14.85 1.88
C PRO A 26 -9.31 -15.33 3.27
N ASP A 27 -8.20 -16.06 3.34
CA ASP A 27 -7.67 -16.68 4.57
C ASP A 27 -6.51 -15.89 5.19
N CYS A 28 -6.31 -14.66 4.72
CA CYS A 28 -5.25 -13.79 5.20
C CYS A 28 -5.63 -13.13 6.54
N LEU A 29 -4.64 -13.01 7.42
CA LEU A 29 -4.73 -12.38 8.72
C LEU A 29 -4.21 -10.93 8.66
N PHE A 30 -4.71 -10.10 9.57
CA PHE A 30 -4.10 -8.81 9.88
C PHE A 30 -3.15 -8.96 11.07
N LEU A 31 -1.85 -8.71 10.82
CA LEU A 31 -0.80 -8.84 11.82
C LEU A 31 -0.33 -7.45 12.25
N TYR A 32 -0.81 -7.02 13.41
CA TYR A 32 -0.59 -5.69 13.96
C TYR A 32 0.51 -5.66 15.01
N PHE A 33 1.09 -4.48 15.21
CA PHE A 33 2.12 -4.18 16.19
C PHE A 33 1.70 -3.02 17.09
N GLU A 34 2.15 -3.03 18.35
CA GLU A 34 1.82 -1.96 19.32
C GLU A 34 2.51 -0.62 19.00
N SER A 35 3.62 -0.67 18.28
CA SER A 35 4.46 0.48 17.97
C SER A 35 5.18 0.28 16.64
N PRO A 36 5.67 1.39 16.01
CA PRO A 36 6.48 1.30 14.81
C PRO A 36 7.71 0.42 15.04
N GLN A 37 7.90 -0.55 14.15
CA GLN A 37 8.99 -1.52 14.27
C GLN A 37 10.24 -1.09 13.50
N PRO A 38 11.43 -1.45 13.99
CA PRO A 38 11.68 -2.09 15.29
C PRO A 38 11.46 -1.14 16.46
N LYS A 39 11.05 -1.68 17.62
CA LYS A 39 10.95 -0.90 18.86
C LYS A 39 12.32 -0.29 19.23
N ASP A 40 12.28 0.94 19.75
CA ASP A 40 13.45 1.71 20.23
C ASP A 40 14.54 2.02 19.17
N ASP A 41 14.30 1.73 17.89
CA ASP A 41 15.17 2.18 16.80
C ASP A 41 14.78 3.58 16.30
N SER A 42 15.79 4.32 15.79
CA SER A 42 15.63 5.65 15.21
C SER A 42 14.75 5.63 13.96
N GLU A 43 13.87 6.63 13.86
CA GLU A 43 13.04 6.88 12.70
C GLU A 43 13.83 7.62 11.62
N LEU A 44 13.58 7.26 10.36
CA LEU A 44 14.09 7.97 9.21
C LEU A 44 13.18 9.17 8.91
N ASP A 45 13.78 10.28 8.48
CA ASP A 45 13.09 11.44 7.93
C ASP A 45 13.04 11.43 6.39
N ARG A 46 13.84 10.55 5.76
CA ARG A 46 13.97 10.41 4.32
C ARG A 46 14.38 9.00 3.91
N PHE A 47 14.01 8.60 2.70
CA PHE A 47 14.49 7.36 2.10
C PHE A 47 15.99 7.46 1.78
N PRO A 48 16.81 6.45 2.15
CA PRO A 48 18.22 6.44 1.78
C PRO A 48 18.40 6.43 0.26
N HIS A 49 19.41 7.16 -0.24
CA HIS A 49 19.66 7.31 -1.68
C HIS A 49 19.69 5.99 -2.45
N ARG A 50 20.22 4.91 -1.86
CA ARG A 50 20.28 3.60 -2.51
C ARG A 50 18.92 3.02 -2.89
N PHE A 51 17.84 3.38 -2.18
CA PHE A 51 16.46 2.93 -2.46
C PHE A 51 15.71 3.90 -3.37
N ARG A 52 16.25 5.08 -3.66
CA ARG A 52 15.58 6.07 -4.52
C ARG A 52 15.73 5.64 -5.98
N GLY A 53 14.69 5.89 -6.76
CA GLY A 53 14.65 5.55 -8.18
C GLY A 53 13.28 5.08 -8.65
N THR A 54 13.22 4.69 -9.91
CA THR A 54 12.03 4.11 -10.54
C THR A 54 12.25 2.62 -10.76
N TYR A 55 11.28 1.82 -10.35
CA TYR A 55 11.26 0.38 -10.44
C TYR A 55 10.02 -0.08 -11.21
N LYS A 56 10.05 -1.29 -11.76
CA LYS A 56 8.95 -1.87 -12.52
C LYS A 56 8.71 -3.31 -12.09
N ASP A 57 7.44 -3.69 -11.93
CA ASP A 57 7.07 -5.09 -11.70
C ASP A 57 6.77 -5.83 -13.02
N LYS A 58 6.41 -7.11 -12.89
CA LYS A 58 6.05 -7.97 -14.02
C LYS A 58 4.76 -7.53 -14.71
N ASP A 59 3.83 -6.91 -13.98
CA ASP A 59 2.54 -6.43 -14.48
C ASP A 59 2.65 -5.04 -15.13
N SER A 60 3.87 -4.52 -15.29
CA SER A 60 4.17 -3.21 -15.81
C SER A 60 3.64 -2.04 -14.99
N SER A 61 3.38 -2.25 -13.71
CA SER A 61 3.25 -1.16 -12.75
C SER A 61 4.63 -0.59 -12.45
N PHE A 62 4.68 0.72 -12.24
CA PHE A 62 5.90 1.46 -11.91
C PHE A 62 5.84 1.91 -10.47
N LEU A 63 6.94 1.76 -9.75
CA LEU A 63 7.09 2.23 -8.39
C LEU A 63 8.21 3.25 -8.32
N THR A 64 7.93 4.44 -7.81
CA THR A 64 8.89 5.53 -7.66
C THR A 64 9.14 5.79 -6.18
N ILE A 65 10.39 5.66 -5.74
CA ILE A 65 10.83 6.06 -4.41
C ILE A 65 11.55 7.40 -4.51
N ASN A 66 10.90 8.43 -3.97
CA ASN A 66 11.48 9.76 -3.81
C ASN A 66 12.15 9.90 -2.44
N GLU A 67 12.63 11.09 -2.12
CA GLU A 67 13.18 11.38 -0.81
C GLU A 67 12.17 11.17 0.34
N ASP A 68 10.91 11.56 0.14
CA ASP A 68 9.91 11.66 1.20
C ASP A 68 8.73 10.67 1.07
N ARG A 69 8.60 9.99 -0.08
CA ARG A 69 7.43 9.17 -0.41
C ARG A 69 7.72 8.04 -1.40
N ILE A 70 6.83 7.06 -1.41
CA ILE A 70 6.75 5.98 -2.39
C ILE A 70 5.43 6.11 -3.14
N ILE A 71 5.51 6.17 -4.47
CA ILE A 71 4.36 6.29 -5.37
C ILE A 71 4.31 5.05 -6.26
N VAL A 72 3.13 4.48 -6.45
CA VAL A 72 2.86 3.45 -7.45
C VAL A 72 2.03 4.04 -8.57
N LYS A 73 2.42 3.71 -9.80
CA LYS A 73 1.67 3.95 -11.03
C LYS A 73 1.26 2.60 -11.60
N TYR A 74 -0.03 2.33 -11.68
CA TYR A 74 -0.53 1.07 -12.24
C TYR A 74 -1.62 1.34 -13.27
N PHE A 75 -1.95 0.31 -14.03
CA PHE A 75 -2.88 0.41 -15.14
C PHE A 75 -4.02 -0.58 -14.97
N THR A 76 -5.24 -0.15 -15.25
CA THR A 76 -6.38 -1.06 -15.32
C THR A 76 -6.93 -1.07 -16.74
N LYS A 77 -7.17 -2.27 -17.24
CA LYS A 77 -7.81 -2.50 -18.53
C LYS A 77 -9.25 -2.93 -18.30
N SER A 78 -10.18 -2.28 -18.98
CA SER A 78 -11.58 -2.70 -19.04
C SER A 78 -12.04 -2.73 -20.49
N LYS A 79 -13.07 -3.52 -20.76
CA LYS A 79 -13.64 -3.68 -22.10
C LYS A 79 -15.13 -3.38 -22.02
N ILE A 80 -15.59 -2.49 -22.88
CA ILE A 80 -17.00 -2.13 -23.00
C ILE A 80 -17.47 -2.31 -24.45
N HIS A 81 -18.77 -2.53 -24.64
CA HIS A 81 -19.35 -2.51 -25.97
C HIS A 81 -19.49 -1.07 -26.48
N LYS A 82 -19.34 -0.83 -27.80
CA LYS A 82 -19.45 0.53 -28.37
C LYS A 82 -20.77 1.22 -28.03
N ASN A 83 -21.86 0.44 -27.98
CA ASN A 83 -23.20 0.95 -27.67
C ASN A 83 -23.35 1.47 -26.23
N GLU A 84 -22.41 1.15 -25.33
CA GLU A 84 -22.43 1.65 -23.95
C GLU A 84 -21.87 3.08 -23.84
N LEU A 85 -21.19 3.59 -24.88
CA LEU A 85 -20.59 4.94 -24.85
C LEU A 85 -21.63 6.04 -24.61
N ASP A 86 -22.81 5.93 -25.21
CA ASP A 86 -23.84 6.96 -25.08
C ASP A 86 -24.34 7.08 -23.64
N SER A 87 -24.46 5.96 -22.93
CA SER A 87 -24.81 5.91 -21.51
C SER A 87 -23.75 6.58 -20.62
N MET A 88 -22.48 6.60 -21.06
CA MET A 88 -21.37 7.19 -20.31
C MET A 88 -21.27 8.72 -20.49
N ARG A 89 -21.96 9.33 -21.46
CA ARG A 89 -21.85 10.78 -21.73
C ARG A 89 -22.26 11.67 -20.55
N ALA A 90 -23.02 11.14 -19.59
CA ALA A 90 -23.35 11.86 -18.36
C ALA A 90 -22.09 12.23 -17.57
N GLU A 91 -21.16 11.29 -17.42
CA GLU A 91 -19.98 11.40 -16.55
C GLU A 91 -18.67 11.72 -17.32
N TYR A 92 -18.67 11.58 -18.64
CA TYR A 92 -17.45 11.68 -19.45
C TYR A 92 -17.61 12.56 -20.69
N TYR A 93 -16.49 13.16 -21.13
CA TYR A 93 -16.31 13.68 -22.48
C TYR A 93 -15.66 12.61 -23.35
N ILE A 94 -16.29 12.26 -24.47
CA ILE A 94 -15.88 11.13 -25.31
C ILE A 94 -15.28 11.67 -26.62
N TYR A 95 -14.06 11.25 -26.93
CA TYR A 95 -13.34 11.53 -28.17
C TYR A 95 -12.95 10.21 -28.85
N SER A 96 -12.51 10.27 -30.11
CA SER A 96 -12.18 9.07 -30.90
C SER A 96 -11.05 8.21 -30.32
N ASN A 97 -10.10 8.81 -29.60
CA ASN A 97 -8.92 8.13 -29.05
C ASN A 97 -8.80 8.23 -27.51
N LYS A 98 -9.69 8.96 -26.85
CA LYS A 98 -9.67 9.14 -25.40
C LYS A 98 -11.04 9.48 -24.84
N ILE A 99 -11.24 9.12 -23.58
CA ILE A 99 -12.38 9.55 -22.77
C ILE A 99 -11.82 10.39 -21.62
N ILE A 100 -12.49 11.49 -21.27
CA ILE A 100 -12.09 12.36 -20.16
C ILE A 100 -13.20 12.35 -19.13
N ARG A 101 -12.88 11.96 -17.89
CA ARG A 101 -13.86 11.99 -16.80
C ARG A 101 -14.13 13.46 -16.41
N LYS A 102 -15.40 13.87 -16.36
CA LYS A 102 -15.77 15.29 -16.16
C LYS A 102 -15.34 15.83 -14.80
N ASN A 103 -15.40 15.01 -13.75
CA ASN A 103 -15.13 15.42 -12.37
C ASN A 103 -13.61 15.54 -12.07
N SER A 104 -12.80 14.55 -12.48
CA SER A 104 -11.37 14.48 -12.17
C SER A 104 -10.49 15.03 -13.29
N LYS A 105 -11.05 15.20 -14.50
CA LYS A 105 -10.33 15.53 -15.74
C LYS A 105 -9.29 14.47 -16.13
N GLU A 106 -9.38 13.26 -15.58
CA GLU A 106 -8.48 12.16 -15.92
C GLU A 106 -8.74 11.66 -17.34
N ASN A 107 -7.64 11.37 -18.05
CA ASN A 107 -7.68 10.81 -19.40
C ASN A 107 -7.69 9.27 -19.31
N ILE A 108 -8.62 8.67 -20.04
CA ILE A 108 -8.74 7.24 -20.27
C ILE A 108 -8.44 7.00 -21.75
N TYR A 109 -7.40 6.22 -22.04
CA TYR A 109 -7.05 5.92 -23.43
C TYR A 109 -7.99 4.87 -23.98
N VAL A 110 -8.44 5.05 -25.23
CA VAL A 110 -9.40 4.15 -25.88
C VAL A 110 -8.75 3.52 -27.10
N GLN A 111 -8.84 2.19 -27.19
CA GLN A 111 -8.47 1.42 -28.36
C GLN A 111 -9.67 0.66 -28.90
N LEU A 112 -9.96 0.81 -30.19
CA LEU A 112 -11.05 0.12 -30.87
C LEU A 112 -10.61 -1.30 -31.25
N ILE A 113 -11.37 -2.32 -30.83
CA ILE A 113 -11.10 -3.74 -31.14
C ILE A 113 -12.41 -4.40 -31.57
N GLY A 114 -12.62 -4.52 -32.89
CA GLY A 114 -13.89 -5.03 -33.43
C GLY A 114 -15.06 -4.16 -32.98
N ASP A 115 -16.06 -4.77 -32.32
CA ASP A 115 -17.25 -4.10 -31.76
C ASP A 115 -17.10 -3.63 -30.32
N SER A 116 -15.89 -3.75 -29.76
CA SER A 116 -15.59 -3.33 -28.40
C SER A 116 -14.56 -2.21 -28.34
N LEU A 117 -14.52 -1.56 -27.19
CA LEU A 117 -13.53 -0.56 -26.83
C LEU A 117 -12.74 -1.10 -25.64
N GLU A 118 -11.42 -1.17 -25.78
CA GLU A 118 -10.52 -1.37 -24.65
C GLU A 118 -10.19 0.00 -24.06
N LEU A 119 -10.45 0.14 -22.76
CA LEU A 119 -10.16 1.31 -21.97
C LEU A 119 -8.92 1.05 -21.12
N LEU A 120 -7.93 1.92 -21.23
CA LEU A 120 -6.74 1.89 -20.39
C LEU A 120 -6.74 3.10 -19.46
N GLU A 121 -6.95 2.83 -18.18
CA GLU A 121 -6.86 3.83 -17.12
C GLU A 121 -5.48 3.78 -16.46
N THR A 122 -4.94 4.95 -16.14
CA THR A 122 -3.69 5.09 -15.39
C THR A 122 -4.00 5.63 -14.01
N HIS A 123 -3.55 4.90 -12.98
CA HIS A 123 -3.75 5.28 -11.58
C HIS A 123 -2.42 5.66 -10.94
N LEU A 124 -2.45 6.60 -10.00
CA LEU A 124 -1.30 7.07 -9.24
C LEU A 124 -1.64 7.10 -7.76
N ASP A 125 -0.99 6.25 -6.97
CA ASP A 125 -1.24 6.13 -5.54
C ASP A 125 0.04 6.37 -4.73
N THR A 126 -0.06 7.16 -3.66
CA THR A 126 1.01 7.25 -2.66
C THR A 126 0.84 6.15 -1.63
N ILE A 127 1.68 5.12 -1.70
CA ILE A 127 1.59 3.97 -0.79
C ILE A 127 2.30 4.21 0.54
N PHE A 128 3.25 5.14 0.57
CA PHE A 128 3.94 5.55 1.80
C PHE A 128 4.45 6.98 1.69
N ARG A 129 4.33 7.78 2.75
CA ARG A 129 4.94 9.10 2.89
C ARG A 129 5.27 9.37 4.35
N PHE A 130 6.49 9.84 4.65
CA PHE A 130 6.87 10.16 6.02
C PHE A 130 5.85 11.10 6.68
N SER A 131 5.26 10.66 7.79
CA SER A 131 4.27 11.41 8.55
C SER A 131 4.11 10.83 9.95
N TYR A 132 3.28 11.47 10.78
CA TYR A 132 2.94 10.94 12.11
C TYR A 132 2.38 9.51 12.07
N ASN A 133 1.69 9.14 10.99
CA ASN A 133 1.04 7.84 10.80
C ASN A 133 1.85 6.88 9.92
N GLN A 134 2.98 7.31 9.34
CA GLN A 134 3.79 6.48 8.46
C GLN A 134 5.26 6.73 8.74
N LYS A 135 5.90 5.73 9.33
CA LYS A 135 7.26 5.81 9.88
C LYS A 135 8.12 4.72 9.28
N ALA A 136 9.34 5.04 8.88
CA ALA A 136 10.29 4.04 8.41
C ALA A 136 11.49 3.96 9.35
N LYS A 137 11.96 2.74 9.61
CA LYS A 137 13.18 2.50 10.39
C LYS A 137 14.11 1.57 9.64
N ARG A 138 15.41 1.70 9.87
CA ARG A 138 16.44 0.87 9.21
C ARG A 138 16.94 -0.22 10.15
N ILE A 139 17.00 -1.46 9.66
CA ILE A 139 17.56 -2.58 10.40
C ILE A 139 18.20 -3.59 9.44
N GLN A 140 19.43 -4.02 9.73
CA GLN A 140 20.16 -5.05 8.96
C GLN A 140 20.13 -4.86 7.43
N GLY A 141 20.27 -3.61 6.97
CA GLY A 141 20.26 -3.32 5.54
C GLY A 141 18.88 -3.37 4.88
N GLN A 142 17.80 -3.46 5.63
CA GLN A 142 16.42 -3.34 5.17
C GLN A 142 15.75 -2.10 5.79
N LEU A 143 14.62 -1.70 5.24
CA LEU A 143 13.72 -0.71 5.83
C LEU A 143 12.44 -1.41 6.30
N ILE A 144 11.95 -1.01 7.46
CA ILE A 144 10.64 -1.44 7.97
C ILE A 144 9.71 -0.24 7.85
N LEU A 145 8.72 -0.36 6.98
CA LEU A 145 7.70 0.65 6.76
C LEU A 145 6.54 0.37 7.71
N SER A 146 6.37 1.19 8.74
CA SER A 146 5.28 1.07 9.70
C SER A 146 4.16 2.05 9.34
N THR A 147 2.95 1.55 9.12
CA THR A 147 1.75 2.36 8.86
C THR A 147 0.77 2.22 10.01
N ARG A 148 0.34 3.33 10.59
CA ARG A 148 -0.63 3.34 11.68
C ARG A 148 -2.01 2.99 11.15
N ASP A 149 -2.61 1.98 11.76
CA ASP A 149 -4.03 1.68 11.61
C ASP A 149 -4.73 1.75 12.96
N SER A 150 -5.56 2.78 13.13
CA SER A 150 -6.14 3.16 14.41
C SER A 150 -5.07 3.35 15.49
N ILE A 151 -5.09 2.56 16.56
CA ILE A 151 -4.10 2.55 17.64
C ILE A 151 -2.93 1.59 17.39
N PHE A 152 -3.02 0.75 16.35
CA PHE A 152 -2.04 -0.27 16.01
C PHE A 152 -1.20 0.13 14.80
N TRP A 153 -0.19 -0.69 14.49
CA TRP A 153 0.71 -0.49 13.37
C TRP A 153 0.79 -1.75 12.52
N ASP A 154 0.59 -1.59 11.22
CA ASP A 154 0.98 -2.59 10.23
C ASP A 154 2.42 -2.35 9.78
N ILE A 155 3.12 -3.39 9.33
CA ILE A 155 4.49 -3.28 8.84
C ILE A 155 4.68 -3.96 7.49
N GLN A 156 5.60 -3.40 6.72
CA GLN A 156 6.06 -3.98 5.47
C GLN A 156 7.59 -3.92 5.43
N PHE A 157 8.24 -5.00 5.01
CA PHE A 157 9.70 -5.00 4.86
C PHE A 157 10.04 -4.55 3.45
N LEU A 158 10.96 -3.60 3.34
CA LEU A 158 11.49 -3.10 2.09
C LEU A 158 12.99 -3.39 2.03
N SER A 159 13.39 -4.22 1.07
CA SER A 159 14.78 -4.61 0.85
C SER A 159 15.18 -4.37 -0.60
N LEU A 160 16.48 -4.15 -0.83
CA LEU A 160 17.02 -3.94 -2.16
C LEU A 160 18.26 -4.81 -2.31
N ASN A 161 18.20 -5.77 -3.22
CA ASN A 161 19.29 -6.72 -3.51
C ASN A 161 19.44 -6.84 -5.02
N ASN A 162 20.66 -6.74 -5.55
CA ASN A 162 20.97 -6.89 -6.98
C ASN A 162 20.02 -6.11 -7.90
N ASN A 163 19.76 -4.83 -7.57
CA ASN A 163 18.83 -3.95 -8.31
C ASN A 163 17.35 -4.37 -8.29
N THR A 164 16.99 -5.43 -7.58
CA THR A 164 15.60 -5.83 -7.34
C THR A 164 15.16 -5.34 -5.97
N LEU A 165 14.16 -4.48 -5.97
CA LEU A 165 13.46 -4.00 -4.79
C LEU A 165 12.39 -5.03 -4.40
N LYS A 166 12.36 -5.43 -3.13
CA LYS A 166 11.36 -6.37 -2.61
C LYS A 166 10.56 -5.75 -1.48
N PHE A 167 9.25 -5.75 -1.65
CA PHE A 167 8.27 -5.50 -0.60
C PHE A 167 7.79 -6.84 -0.06
N LYS A 168 7.92 -7.04 1.24
CA LYS A 168 7.47 -8.25 1.91
C LYS A 168 6.35 -7.90 2.87
N ASP A 169 5.22 -8.56 2.68
CA ASP A 169 4.09 -8.48 3.60
C ASP A 169 3.97 -9.79 4.39
N ILE A 170 3.52 -9.70 5.63
CA ILE A 170 3.27 -10.84 6.51
C ILE A 170 1.79 -10.88 6.84
N TYR A 171 1.10 -11.91 6.35
CA TYR A 171 -0.36 -12.01 6.48
C TYR A 171 -0.86 -13.44 6.47
N LEU A 172 -0.02 -14.46 6.26
CA LEU A 172 -0.48 -15.83 6.22
C LEU A 172 -0.64 -16.39 7.64
N PRO A 173 -1.58 -17.32 7.87
CA PRO A 173 -1.64 -18.07 9.13
C PRO A 173 -0.33 -18.79 9.47
N SER A 174 0.44 -19.20 8.46
CA SER A 174 1.77 -19.80 8.65
C SER A 174 2.82 -18.78 9.10
N ASP A 175 2.67 -17.50 8.75
CA ASP A 175 3.55 -16.43 9.23
C ASP A 175 3.32 -16.18 10.71
N LEU A 176 2.06 -16.14 11.16
CA LEU A 176 1.72 -16.01 12.58
C LEU A 176 2.42 -17.06 13.43
N LYS A 177 2.35 -18.34 13.02
CA LYS A 177 3.04 -19.45 13.72
C LYS A 177 4.55 -19.25 13.79
N LYS A 178 5.16 -18.74 12.72
CA LYS A 178 6.61 -18.45 12.68
C LYS A 178 6.97 -17.26 13.58
N LEU A 179 6.16 -16.21 13.61
CA LEU A 179 6.37 -15.06 14.50
C LEU A 179 6.29 -15.50 15.97
N ASP A 180 5.27 -16.29 16.31
CA ASP A 180 5.12 -16.89 17.63
C ASP A 180 6.31 -17.76 18.02
N SER A 181 6.98 -18.45 17.08
CA SER A 181 8.16 -19.26 17.39
C SER A 181 9.37 -18.47 17.91
N VAL A 182 9.43 -17.16 17.61
CA VAL A 182 10.57 -16.30 17.98
C VAL A 182 10.22 -15.21 18.98
N THR A 183 8.95 -15.08 19.36
CA THR A 183 8.49 -14.17 20.40
C THR A 183 8.18 -14.94 21.70
N ALA A 184 8.61 -14.36 22.82
CA ALA A 184 8.31 -14.88 24.15
C ALA A 184 6.81 -14.74 24.44
N ILE A 185 6.24 -13.58 24.12
CA ILE A 185 4.80 -13.33 24.21
C ILE A 185 4.17 -13.71 22.86
N LYS A 186 3.25 -14.66 22.88
CA LYS A 186 2.48 -15.07 21.70
C LYS A 186 1.53 -13.96 21.28
N ALA A 187 1.19 -13.96 20.00
CA ALA A 187 0.27 -13.00 19.43
C ALA A 187 -1.08 -13.02 20.17
N GLN A 188 -1.61 -11.84 20.45
CA GLN A 188 -2.88 -11.67 21.15
C GLN A 188 -3.99 -11.50 20.12
N ILE A 189 -5.07 -12.26 20.25
CA ILE A 189 -6.24 -12.14 19.38
C ILE A 189 -6.89 -10.77 19.63
N ILE A 190 -7.07 -9.98 18.58
CA ILE A 190 -7.89 -8.75 18.60
C ILE A 190 -9.32 -9.09 18.18
N ASP A 191 -9.47 -9.83 17.08
CA ASP A 191 -10.73 -10.32 16.54
C ASP A 191 -10.48 -11.64 15.79
N SER A 192 -11.46 -12.16 15.06
CA SER A 192 -11.37 -13.47 14.37
C SER A 192 -10.23 -13.57 13.34
N ILE A 193 -9.73 -12.45 12.82
CA ILE A 193 -8.72 -12.41 11.75
C ILE A 193 -7.54 -11.47 12.06
N SER A 194 -7.57 -10.76 13.19
CA SER A 194 -6.58 -9.76 13.58
C SER A 194 -5.81 -10.17 14.83
N TYR A 195 -4.50 -10.01 14.79
CA TYR A 195 -3.59 -10.40 15.87
C TYR A 195 -2.62 -9.27 16.21
N LEU A 196 -2.39 -9.07 17.51
CA LEU A 196 -1.42 -8.11 18.04
C LEU A 196 -0.13 -8.82 18.43
N ILE A 197 0.98 -8.37 17.85
CA ILE A 197 2.32 -8.90 18.04
C ILE A 197 3.15 -7.84 18.77
N LYS A 198 3.82 -8.23 19.85
CA LYS A 198 4.60 -7.33 20.71
C LYS A 198 6.06 -7.79 20.83
N PRO A 199 6.81 -7.85 19.71
CA PRO A 199 8.20 -8.27 19.79
C PRO A 199 9.04 -7.18 20.46
N THR A 200 9.98 -7.61 21.29
CA THR A 200 11.13 -6.79 21.65
C THR A 200 11.99 -6.54 20.42
N ARG A 201 12.85 -5.52 20.48
CA ARG A 201 13.84 -5.27 19.41
C ARG A 201 14.71 -6.48 19.09
N ARG A 202 15.06 -7.28 20.11
CA ARG A 202 15.87 -8.51 19.94
C ARG A 202 15.08 -9.59 19.19
N GLU A 203 13.82 -9.79 19.54
CA GLU A 203 12.96 -10.75 18.86
C GLU A 203 12.66 -10.31 17.43
N PHE A 204 12.48 -9.01 17.19
CA PHE A 204 12.32 -8.47 15.84
C PHE A 204 13.54 -8.76 14.95
N LYS A 205 14.76 -8.70 15.50
CA LYS A 205 15.97 -9.16 14.79
C LYS A 205 15.95 -10.65 14.45
N ASN A 206 15.28 -11.48 15.26
CA ASN A 206 15.12 -12.90 14.97
C ASN A 206 14.04 -13.15 13.93
N ILE A 207 12.96 -12.35 13.90
CA ILE A 207 11.94 -12.37 12.85
C ILE A 207 12.59 -12.21 11.47
N LEU A 208 13.54 -11.27 11.33
CA LEU A 208 14.28 -11.03 10.08
C LEU A 208 15.09 -12.24 9.58
N LYS A 209 15.37 -13.22 10.43
CA LYS A 209 16.15 -14.43 10.10
C LYS A 209 15.27 -15.63 9.74
N ILE A 210 13.96 -15.51 9.90
CA ILE A 210 13.03 -16.60 9.62
C ILE A 210 13.04 -16.87 8.11
N LYS A 211 13.28 -18.13 7.73
CA LYS A 211 13.18 -18.57 6.34
C LYS A 211 11.71 -18.63 5.91
N ASN A 212 11.45 -18.26 4.65
CA ASN A 212 10.12 -18.32 4.03
C ASN A 212 9.05 -17.54 4.81
N LEU A 213 9.41 -16.43 5.45
CA LEU A 213 8.45 -15.55 6.12
C LEU A 213 7.85 -14.55 5.12
N GLY A 214 6.52 -14.46 5.11
CA GLY A 214 5.79 -13.49 4.30
C GLY A 214 5.76 -13.80 2.81
N THR A 215 5.18 -12.86 2.06
CA THR A 215 5.06 -12.92 0.60
C THR A 215 5.75 -11.71 -0.03
N ASP A 216 6.53 -11.95 -1.08
CA ASP A 216 7.33 -10.93 -1.76
C ASP A 216 6.64 -10.41 -3.02
N ARG A 217 6.60 -9.08 -3.15
CA ARG A 217 6.43 -8.36 -4.42
C ARG A 217 7.76 -7.76 -4.83
N GLU A 218 8.15 -8.02 -6.08
CA GLU A 218 9.45 -7.64 -6.61
C GLU A 218 9.32 -6.60 -7.72
N TYR A 219 10.23 -5.63 -7.72
CA TYR A 219 10.33 -4.59 -8.72
C TYR A 219 11.79 -4.43 -9.15
N ASP A 220 12.07 -4.50 -10.44
CA ASP A 220 13.41 -4.32 -10.98
C ASP A 220 13.67 -2.84 -11.29
N ILE A 221 14.89 -2.38 -11.03
CA ILE A 221 15.26 -0.99 -11.28
C ILE A 221 15.20 -0.67 -12.78
N LEU A 222 14.66 0.50 -13.11
CA LEU A 222 14.71 1.06 -14.46
C LEU A 222 15.68 2.25 -14.53
N SER A 223 15.65 3.11 -13.51
CA SER A 223 16.47 4.32 -13.45
C SER A 223 16.68 4.78 -12.00
N LYS A 224 17.75 5.57 -11.77
CA LYS A 224 18.05 6.25 -10.51
C LYS A 224 17.86 7.75 -10.66
#